data_AF-W9VG65-F1
#
_entry.id   AF-W9VG65-F1
#
_cell.length_a   1.000
_cell.length_b   1.000
_cell.length_c   1.000
_cell.angle_alpha   90.00
_cell.angle_beta   90.00
_cell.angle_gamma   90.00
#
_symmetry.space_group_name_H-M   'P 1'
#
loop_
_entity.id
_entity.type
_entity.pdbx_description
1 polymer ?
#
loop_
_entity_poly.entity_id
_entity_poly.type
_entity_poly.pdbx_seq_one_letter_code
_entity_poly.pdbx_strand_id
1 'polypeptide(L)'
;MLEALATEDNFDEDAYLRANPDVVDAVRAGGVDSGRAHFAAIGKDERRSLKYPPALIAEAKRRKRERIRPLLRADMPSVETQGCLDFLSPELRAQFDIVDTEAVSSNGYDGHAMALIDEYRDGLILDCGAGKRPVYFDNVVNFEIVDYDTTDVRGVGEVLPFADDSFDAVLSIAVLEHVKDPFQCAREIARVLKPGGRLMCCVPFLQPQHGYPHHYYNMTAQGLRNLFADHLIVGRGQVYDSILPIWSLTWILRSWAEGLLGETRQDFLDLRIGDLLEDPAHYLQQPFVTELSADKNQELASATVIFARKRYGSRD
;
A
#
# COMPACT_ATOMS: atom_id res chain seq x y z
N MET A 1 6.14 -7.62 15.31
CA MET A 1 5.31 -6.40 15.20
C MET A 1 6.24 -5.20 15.38
N LEU A 2 6.10 -4.13 14.61
CA LEU A 2 7.04 -3.00 14.61
C LEU A 2 6.46 -1.81 15.35
N GLU A 3 5.21 -1.52 15.00
CA GLU A 3 4.26 -0.75 15.74
C GLU A 3 3.00 -1.60 15.88
N ALA A 4 2.42 -1.62 17.07
CA ALA A 4 1.18 -2.35 17.36
C ALA A 4 0.18 -1.38 17.95
N LEU A 5 -1.13 -1.62 17.82
CA LEU A 5 -2.03 -1.07 18.82
C LEU A 5 -1.70 -1.74 20.16
N ALA A 6 -1.53 -0.93 21.21
CA ALA A 6 -1.41 -1.47 22.54
C ALA A 6 -2.77 -2.06 22.95
N THR A 7 -2.76 -3.32 23.37
CA THR A 7 -3.89 -4.06 23.94
C THR A 7 -3.48 -4.60 25.30
N GLU A 8 -4.44 -5.09 26.09
CA GLU A 8 -4.08 -5.76 27.35
C GLU A 8 -3.20 -6.99 27.13
N ASP A 9 -3.41 -7.70 26.01
CA ASP A 9 -2.73 -8.97 25.72
C ASP A 9 -1.31 -8.79 25.19
N ASN A 10 -0.97 -7.62 24.63
CA ASN A 10 0.32 -7.38 23.98
C ASN A 10 1.14 -6.25 24.61
N PHE A 11 0.69 -5.69 25.75
CA PHE A 11 1.31 -4.51 26.33
C PHE A 11 2.77 -4.75 26.73
N ASP A 12 3.65 -3.88 26.26
CA ASP A 12 5.07 -3.83 26.63
C ASP A 12 5.43 -2.40 27.00
N GLU A 13 5.89 -2.18 28.24
CA GLU A 13 6.15 -0.85 28.80
C GLU A 13 7.14 -0.05 27.95
N ASP A 14 8.26 -0.66 27.59
CA ASP A 14 9.33 0.01 26.86
C ASP A 14 8.89 0.34 25.42
N ALA A 15 8.12 -0.56 24.78
CA ALA A 15 7.58 -0.33 23.46
C ALA A 15 6.51 0.75 23.47
N TYR A 16 5.66 0.78 24.51
CA TYR A 16 4.65 1.80 24.70
C TYR A 16 5.26 3.18 24.88
N LEU A 17 6.27 3.31 25.74
CA LEU A 17 6.98 4.57 25.96
C LEU A 17 7.75 5.03 24.71
N ARG A 18 8.34 4.11 23.93
CA ARG A 18 8.98 4.45 22.64
C ARG A 18 7.99 5.01 21.61
N ALA A 19 6.76 4.52 21.60
CA ALA A 19 5.72 4.97 20.67
C ALA A 19 5.08 6.30 21.07
N ASN A 20 5.10 6.64 22.36
CA ASN A 20 4.35 7.76 22.91
C ASN A 20 5.27 8.71 23.71
N PRO A 21 6.04 9.58 23.02
CA PRO A 21 6.97 10.51 23.68
C PRO A 21 6.29 11.45 24.68
N ASP A 22 5.04 11.83 24.44
CA ASP A 22 4.22 12.63 25.35
C ASP A 22 3.98 11.92 26.70
N VAL A 23 3.81 10.59 26.67
CA VAL A 23 3.68 9.78 27.88
C VAL A 23 5.01 9.68 28.62
N VAL A 24 6.13 9.59 27.89
CA VAL A 24 7.47 9.64 28.51
C VAL A 24 7.66 10.94 29.28
N ASP A 25 7.26 12.07 28.70
CA ASP A 25 7.35 13.37 29.35
C ASP A 25 6.42 13.47 30.57
N ALA A 26 5.20 12.93 30.48
CA ALA A 26 4.27 12.87 31.60
C ALA A 26 4.78 12.01 32.76
N VAL A 27 5.42 10.87 32.48
CA VAL A 27 6.05 10.01 33.49
C VAL A 27 7.24 10.71 34.15
N ARG A 28 8.09 11.39 33.35
CA ARG A 28 9.23 12.16 33.87
C ARG A 28 8.81 13.34 34.75
N ALA A 29 7.69 13.98 34.42
CA ALA A 29 7.11 15.07 35.20
C ALA A 29 6.36 14.59 36.46
N GLY A 30 6.21 13.27 36.66
CA GLY A 30 5.43 12.70 37.76
C GLY A 30 3.92 12.87 37.62
N GLY A 31 3.43 13.16 36.41
CA GLY A 31 2.00 13.29 36.11
C GLY A 31 1.28 11.95 35.96
N VAL A 32 2.02 10.88 35.62
CA VAL A 32 1.52 9.50 35.57
C VAL A 32 2.62 8.54 36.04
N ASP A 33 2.27 7.47 36.74
CA ASP A 33 3.26 6.58 37.39
C ASP A 33 4.10 5.74 36.40
N SER A 34 3.54 5.40 35.24
CA SER A 34 4.18 4.57 34.20
C SER A 34 3.40 4.64 32.88
N GLY A 35 3.98 4.12 31.80
CA GLY A 35 3.29 3.90 30.54
C GLY A 35 2.10 2.95 30.71
N ARG A 36 2.23 1.88 31.51
CA ARG A 36 1.13 0.96 31.87
C ARG A 36 0.00 1.68 32.57
N ALA A 37 0.32 2.54 33.54
CA ALA A 37 -0.68 3.33 34.26
C ALA A 37 -1.42 4.28 33.30
N HIS A 38 -0.69 4.95 32.39
CA HIS A 38 -1.30 5.77 31.36
C HIS A 38 -2.21 4.95 30.42
N PHE A 39 -1.72 3.83 29.93
CA PHE A 39 -2.47 2.96 29.01
C PHE A 39 -3.78 2.47 29.62
N ALA A 40 -3.71 1.98 30.87
CA ALA A 40 -4.89 1.50 31.60
C ALA A 40 -5.89 2.62 31.90
N ALA A 41 -5.42 3.85 32.12
CA ALA A 41 -6.26 4.99 32.43
C ALA A 41 -7.00 5.54 31.20
N ILE A 42 -6.26 5.84 30.11
CA ILE A 42 -6.81 6.48 28.90
C ILE A 42 -6.20 5.95 27.60
N GLY A 43 -4.98 5.42 27.62
CA GLY A 43 -4.26 5.10 26.39
C GLY A 43 -4.91 4.00 25.53
N LYS A 44 -5.69 3.11 26.15
CA LYS A 44 -6.52 2.13 25.43
C LYS A 44 -7.61 2.80 24.59
N ASP A 45 -8.29 3.78 25.17
CA ASP A 45 -9.39 4.51 24.52
C ASP A 45 -8.85 5.47 23.45
N GLU A 46 -7.66 6.01 23.68
CA GLU A 46 -6.90 6.80 22.69
C GLU A 46 -6.26 5.95 21.57
N ARG A 47 -6.37 4.62 21.65
CA ARG A 47 -5.77 3.67 20.69
C ARG A 47 -4.27 3.89 20.50
N ARG A 48 -3.54 4.12 21.60
CA ARG A 48 -2.09 4.33 21.58
C ARG A 48 -1.35 3.11 21.06
N SER A 49 -0.20 3.35 20.43
CA SER A 49 0.62 2.30 19.83
C SER A 49 1.75 1.84 20.74
N LEU A 50 2.31 0.67 20.43
CA LEU A 50 3.62 0.17 20.88
C LEU A 50 4.60 0.37 19.74
N LYS A 51 5.89 0.58 20.03
CA LYS A 51 6.98 0.61 19.06
C LYS A 51 8.15 -0.25 19.52
N TYR A 52 8.41 -1.33 18.78
CA TYR A 52 9.42 -2.31 19.14
C TYR A 52 10.83 -1.84 18.71
N PRO A 53 11.91 -2.29 19.39
CA PRO A 53 13.27 -1.83 19.12
C PRO A 53 13.74 -2.11 17.68
N PRO A 54 14.44 -1.15 17.02
CA PRO A 54 15.01 -1.35 15.68
C PRO A 54 15.94 -2.58 15.56
N ALA A 55 16.63 -2.96 16.64
CA ALA A 55 17.49 -4.14 16.67
C ALA A 55 16.75 -5.45 16.39
N LEU A 56 15.47 -5.56 16.78
CA LEU A 56 14.64 -6.74 16.48
C LEU A 56 14.36 -6.87 14.98
N ILE A 57 14.17 -5.74 14.27
CA ILE A 57 14.02 -5.74 12.80
C ILE A 57 15.30 -6.21 12.15
N ALA A 58 16.46 -5.69 12.56
CA ALA A 58 17.74 -6.05 11.94
C ALA A 58 18.02 -7.55 12.07
N GLU A 59 17.70 -8.11 13.23
CA GLU A 59 17.78 -9.53 13.55
C GLU A 59 16.83 -10.36 12.68
N ALA A 60 15.57 -9.93 12.55
CA ALA A 60 14.58 -10.56 11.69
C ALA A 60 14.90 -10.44 10.18
N LYS A 61 15.39 -9.27 9.72
CA LYS A 61 15.92 -9.03 8.37
C LYS A 61 17.02 -10.03 8.04
N ARG A 62 17.94 -10.26 8.98
CA ARG A 62 19.01 -11.26 8.79
C ARG A 62 18.45 -12.68 8.61
N ARG A 63 17.56 -13.13 9.50
CA ARG A 63 16.93 -14.45 9.37
C ARG A 63 16.20 -14.61 8.04
N LYS A 64 15.40 -13.61 7.64
CA LYS A 64 14.72 -13.63 6.34
C LYS A 64 15.69 -13.66 5.18
N ARG A 65 16.74 -12.85 5.21
CA ARG A 65 17.77 -12.80 4.17
C ARG A 65 18.45 -14.15 3.96
N GLU A 66 18.78 -14.86 5.04
CA GLU A 66 19.35 -16.21 4.97
C GLU A 66 18.40 -17.19 4.27
N ARG A 67 17.09 -17.10 4.55
CA ARG A 67 16.05 -17.93 3.92
C ARG A 67 15.82 -17.61 2.45
N ILE A 68 15.86 -16.33 2.05
CA ILE A 68 15.59 -15.93 0.65
C ILE A 68 16.82 -16.03 -0.26
N ARG A 69 18.05 -15.96 0.27
CA ARG A 69 19.27 -16.00 -0.55
C ARG A 69 19.32 -17.17 -1.57
N PRO A 70 18.96 -18.42 -1.22
CA PRO A 70 18.92 -19.52 -2.21
C PRO A 70 17.77 -19.40 -3.23
N LEU A 71 16.79 -18.53 -2.98
CA LEU A 71 15.64 -18.28 -3.85
C LEU A 71 15.88 -17.10 -4.80
N LEU A 72 17.00 -16.39 -4.68
CA LEU A 72 17.31 -15.27 -5.56
C LEU A 72 17.79 -15.74 -6.93
N ARG A 73 17.41 -15.00 -7.96
CA ARG A 73 17.89 -15.19 -9.32
C ARG A 73 19.38 -14.87 -9.43
N ALA A 74 20.17 -15.85 -9.88
CA ALA A 74 21.63 -15.69 -10.03
C ALA A 74 22.03 -14.76 -11.19
N ASP A 75 21.13 -14.51 -12.14
CA ASP A 75 21.34 -13.65 -13.29
C ASP A 75 21.04 -12.16 -13.01
N MET A 76 20.58 -11.83 -11.80
CA MET A 76 20.28 -10.46 -11.40
C MET A 76 21.26 -10.00 -10.31
N PRO A 77 22.13 -9.01 -10.57
CA PRO A 77 23.01 -8.46 -9.55
C PRO A 77 22.23 -7.62 -8.54
N SER A 78 22.68 -7.64 -7.27
CA SER A 78 22.12 -6.81 -6.20
C SER A 78 23.21 -6.16 -5.36
N VAL A 79 22.91 -5.01 -4.77
CA VAL A 79 23.73 -4.36 -3.74
C VAL A 79 23.05 -4.50 -2.38
N GLU A 80 23.77 -4.97 -1.36
CA GLU A 80 23.23 -5.07 0.00
C GLU A 80 23.56 -3.81 0.80
N THR A 81 22.53 -3.10 1.29
CA THR A 81 22.67 -1.92 2.15
C THR A 81 21.76 -2.07 3.36
N GLN A 82 22.32 -1.98 4.58
CA GLN A 82 21.56 -2.06 5.85
C GLN A 82 20.61 -3.28 5.95
N GLY A 83 21.00 -4.40 5.35
CA GLY A 83 20.22 -5.64 5.35
C GLY A 83 19.10 -5.71 4.31
N CYS A 84 18.92 -4.67 3.49
CA CYS A 84 18.09 -4.67 2.29
C CYS A 84 18.92 -5.09 1.06
N LEU A 85 18.35 -5.96 0.22
CA LEU A 85 18.94 -6.35 -1.07
C LEU A 85 18.35 -5.48 -2.18
N ASP A 86 19.16 -4.62 -2.79
CA ASP A 86 18.72 -3.71 -3.84
C ASP A 86 19.03 -4.26 -5.24
N PHE A 87 17.99 -4.63 -5.98
CA PHE A 87 18.06 -5.07 -7.37
C PHE A 87 17.71 -3.97 -8.38
N LEU A 88 17.49 -2.71 -7.94
CA LEU A 88 17.16 -1.60 -8.83
C LEU A 88 18.41 -1.05 -9.52
N SER A 89 18.81 -1.71 -10.61
CA SER A 89 19.89 -1.24 -11.48
C SER A 89 19.56 0.11 -12.13
N PRO A 90 20.56 0.89 -12.59
CA PRO A 90 20.32 2.12 -13.35
C PRO A 90 19.38 1.93 -14.55
N GLU A 91 19.48 0.78 -15.23
CA GLU A 91 18.64 0.42 -16.38
C GLU A 91 17.19 0.20 -15.96
N LEU A 92 16.94 -0.54 -14.87
CA LEU A 92 15.59 -0.74 -14.35
C LEU A 92 14.97 0.57 -13.85
N ARG A 93 15.77 1.41 -13.17
CA ARG A 93 15.31 2.74 -12.74
C ARG A 93 14.88 3.60 -13.92
N ALA A 94 15.67 3.61 -15.00
CA ALA A 94 15.34 4.35 -16.22
C ALA A 94 14.14 3.75 -16.97
N GLN A 95 14.04 2.42 -17.07
CA GLN A 95 12.94 1.74 -17.77
C GLN A 95 11.59 1.98 -17.09
N PHE A 96 11.56 1.96 -15.75
CA PHE A 96 10.34 2.06 -14.96
C PHE A 96 10.09 3.46 -14.36
N ASP A 97 10.89 4.46 -14.75
CA ASP A 97 10.82 5.84 -14.25
C ASP A 97 10.86 5.94 -12.72
N ILE A 98 11.72 5.13 -12.09
CA ILE A 98 11.84 5.09 -10.62
C ILE A 98 12.70 6.26 -10.16
N VAL A 99 12.08 7.12 -9.34
CA VAL A 99 12.73 8.26 -8.70
C VAL A 99 12.72 8.07 -7.19
N ASP A 100 13.78 8.53 -6.52
CA ASP A 100 13.81 8.52 -5.06
C ASP A 100 12.77 9.52 -4.53
N THR A 101 12.05 9.13 -3.49
CA THR A 101 10.91 9.90 -2.97
C THR A 101 10.85 9.86 -1.45
N GLU A 102 10.37 10.96 -0.87
CA GLU A 102 10.01 11.04 0.55
C GLU A 102 8.55 10.66 0.78
N ALA A 103 7.77 10.41 -0.27
CA ALA A 103 6.38 9.97 -0.15
C ALA A 103 6.32 8.61 0.56
N VAL A 104 5.52 8.55 1.62
CA VAL A 104 5.31 7.32 2.39
C VAL A 104 3.99 6.70 1.99
N SER A 105 4.04 5.59 1.27
CA SER A 105 2.90 4.69 1.13
C SER A 105 2.87 3.76 2.34
N SER A 106 1.81 3.79 3.13
CA SER A 106 1.70 2.98 4.35
C SER A 106 0.28 2.46 4.49
N ASN A 107 0.11 1.17 4.26
CA ASN A 107 -1.15 0.46 4.45
C ASN A 107 -0.95 -0.65 5.49
N GLY A 108 -1.93 -0.82 6.37
CA GLY A 108 -1.97 -1.98 7.27
C GLY A 108 -2.39 -3.26 6.54
N TYR A 109 -2.20 -4.40 7.19
CA TYR A 109 -2.86 -5.64 6.78
C TYR A 109 -4.25 -5.69 7.40
N ASP A 110 -5.26 -5.99 6.60
CA ASP A 110 -6.59 -6.30 7.12
C ASP A 110 -6.66 -7.72 7.70
N GLY A 111 -7.81 -8.09 8.27
CA GLY A 111 -7.99 -9.41 8.88
C GLY A 111 -7.77 -10.59 7.92
N HIS A 112 -8.00 -10.40 6.62
CA HIS A 112 -7.83 -11.45 5.61
C HIS A 112 -6.35 -11.65 5.25
N ALA A 113 -5.61 -10.56 5.08
CA ALA A 113 -4.16 -10.62 4.90
C ALA A 113 -3.48 -11.21 6.14
N MET A 114 -3.91 -10.80 7.34
CA MET A 114 -3.42 -11.35 8.61
C MET A 114 -3.69 -12.85 8.74
N ALA A 115 -4.88 -13.33 8.35
CA ALA A 115 -5.21 -14.75 8.37
C ALA A 115 -4.33 -15.57 7.42
N LEU A 116 -4.04 -15.04 6.23
CA LEU A 116 -3.11 -15.69 5.29
C LEU A 116 -1.68 -15.74 5.85
N ILE A 117 -1.24 -14.66 6.51
CA ILE A 117 0.08 -14.60 7.16
C ILE A 117 0.23 -15.66 8.25
N ASP A 118 -0.83 -15.86 9.05
CA ASP A 118 -0.85 -16.88 10.11
C ASP A 118 -0.90 -18.31 9.56
N GLU A 119 -1.70 -18.55 8.51
CA GLU A 119 -1.80 -19.85 7.83
C GLU A 119 -0.44 -20.35 7.32
N TYR A 120 0.40 -19.43 6.80
CA TYR A 120 1.76 -19.73 6.35
C TYR A 120 2.84 -19.25 7.31
N ARG A 121 2.58 -19.31 8.64
CA ARG A 121 3.54 -18.89 9.68
C ARG A 121 4.93 -19.53 9.59
N ASP A 122 5.00 -20.77 9.11
CA ASP A 122 6.25 -21.52 8.92
C ASP A 122 6.79 -21.44 7.48
N GLY A 123 6.02 -20.85 6.56
CA GLY A 123 6.35 -20.67 5.14
C GLY A 123 7.04 -19.34 4.84
N LEU A 124 7.08 -18.99 3.55
CA LEU A 124 7.51 -17.68 3.04
C LEU A 124 6.40 -17.05 2.21
N ILE A 125 6.09 -15.80 2.54
CA ILE A 125 5.13 -14.96 1.84
C ILE A 125 5.89 -13.79 1.21
N LEU A 126 5.59 -13.47 -0.05
CA LEU A 126 6.06 -12.23 -0.66
C LEU A 126 4.97 -11.16 -0.50
N ASP A 127 5.28 -10.04 0.14
CA ASP A 127 4.46 -8.84 0.06
C ASP A 127 5.03 -7.96 -1.07
N CYS A 128 4.42 -8.07 -2.25
CA CYS A 128 4.89 -7.46 -3.49
C CYS A 128 4.31 -6.05 -3.62
N GLY A 129 5.12 -5.03 -3.31
CA GLY A 129 4.69 -3.64 -3.17
C GLY A 129 4.23 -3.35 -1.74
N ALA A 130 5.08 -3.67 -0.76
CA ALA A 130 4.73 -3.65 0.65
C ALA A 130 4.44 -2.23 1.20
N GLY A 131 4.99 -1.20 0.55
CA GLY A 131 5.11 0.12 1.15
C GLY A 131 5.85 0.07 2.49
N LYS A 132 5.63 1.09 3.32
CA LYS A 132 6.08 1.13 4.70
C LYS A 132 5.08 0.38 5.58
N ARG A 133 5.44 -0.81 6.05
CA ARG A 133 4.56 -1.59 6.94
C ARG A 133 4.69 -1.15 8.40
N PRO A 134 3.57 -0.95 9.12
CA PRO A 134 3.61 -0.71 10.57
C PRO A 134 3.96 -1.99 11.33
N VAL A 135 3.84 -3.17 10.72
CA VAL A 135 4.15 -4.46 11.34
C VAL A 135 5.18 -5.21 10.50
N TYR A 136 6.08 -5.93 11.19
CA TYR A 136 7.12 -6.73 10.56
C TYR A 136 7.02 -8.18 11.03
N PHE A 137 7.02 -9.09 10.07
CA PHE A 137 6.91 -10.53 10.26
C PHE A 137 8.14 -11.25 9.73
N ASP A 138 8.50 -12.35 10.40
CA ASP A 138 9.65 -13.19 10.06
C ASP A 138 9.41 -14.07 8.82
N ASN A 139 8.15 -14.29 8.44
CA ASN A 139 7.75 -15.10 7.29
C ASN A 139 7.27 -14.27 6.08
N VAL A 140 7.15 -12.95 6.21
CA VAL A 140 6.74 -12.07 5.11
C VAL A 140 7.94 -11.29 4.60
N VAL A 141 8.29 -11.45 3.33
CA VAL A 141 9.35 -10.73 2.63
C VAL A 141 8.75 -9.46 2.04
N ASN A 142 9.15 -8.31 2.57
CA ASN A 142 8.67 -7.01 2.10
C ASN A 142 9.48 -6.58 0.87
N PHE A 143 8.82 -6.57 -0.28
CA PHE A 143 9.39 -6.17 -1.56
C PHE A 143 8.84 -4.81 -1.99
N GLU A 144 9.72 -3.86 -2.29
CA GLU A 144 9.31 -2.46 -2.51
C GLU A 144 10.32 -1.68 -3.37
N ILE A 145 9.90 -0.67 -4.14
CA ILE A 145 10.81 0.20 -4.89
C ILE A 145 11.53 1.21 -3.97
N VAL A 146 10.89 1.58 -2.85
CA VAL A 146 11.41 2.51 -1.84
C VAL A 146 12.14 1.79 -0.69
N ASP A 147 13.25 2.37 -0.23
CA ASP A 147 14.04 1.87 0.90
C ASP A 147 13.46 2.35 2.24
N TYR A 148 12.39 1.71 2.69
CA TYR A 148 11.87 1.89 4.03
C TYR A 148 12.68 1.05 5.04
N ASP A 149 12.60 1.41 6.32
CA ASP A 149 13.15 0.61 7.42
C ASP A 149 12.64 -0.83 7.45
N THR A 150 11.46 -1.08 6.88
CA THR A 150 10.83 -2.40 6.74
C THR A 150 11.10 -3.11 5.41
N THR A 151 11.77 -2.48 4.44
CA THR A 151 12.04 -3.08 3.13
C THR A 151 13.12 -4.16 3.24
N ASP A 152 12.86 -5.35 2.72
CA ASP A 152 13.82 -6.47 2.69
C ASP A 152 14.54 -6.57 1.34
N VAL A 153 13.78 -6.37 0.25
CA VAL A 153 14.26 -6.47 -1.12
C VAL A 153 13.70 -5.31 -1.92
N ARG A 154 14.56 -4.63 -2.68
CA ARG A 154 14.13 -3.63 -3.67
C ARG A 154 14.17 -4.17 -5.07
N GLY A 155 13.14 -3.86 -5.84
CA GLY A 155 13.00 -4.29 -7.23
C GLY A 155 11.69 -3.80 -7.84
N VAL A 156 11.45 -4.16 -9.09
CA VAL A 156 10.18 -3.89 -9.79
C VAL A 156 9.34 -5.16 -9.90
N GLY A 157 8.02 -5.04 -9.77
CA GLY A 157 7.10 -6.18 -9.83
C GLY A 157 7.10 -6.89 -11.19
N GLU A 158 7.40 -6.14 -12.26
CA GLU A 158 7.52 -6.66 -13.62
C GLU A 158 8.75 -7.55 -13.86
N VAL A 159 9.73 -7.52 -12.95
CA VAL A 159 10.97 -8.32 -13.03
C VAL A 159 11.39 -8.73 -11.61
N LEU A 160 10.72 -9.75 -11.07
CA LEU A 160 10.97 -10.17 -9.69
C LEU A 160 12.33 -10.89 -9.58
N PRO A 161 13.15 -10.55 -8.56
CA PRO A 161 14.49 -11.11 -8.38
C PRO A 161 14.50 -12.51 -7.74
N PHE A 162 13.37 -13.20 -7.77
CA PHE A 162 13.19 -14.52 -7.16
C PHE A 162 13.06 -15.60 -8.23
N ALA A 163 13.55 -16.80 -7.93
CA ALA A 163 13.40 -17.99 -8.75
C ALA A 163 11.93 -18.43 -8.81
N ASP A 164 11.63 -19.32 -9.74
CA ASP A 164 10.31 -19.95 -9.85
C ASP A 164 9.97 -20.70 -8.56
N ASP A 165 8.68 -20.81 -8.23
CA ASP A 165 8.19 -21.60 -7.10
C ASP A 165 8.85 -21.27 -5.75
N SER A 166 9.12 -19.98 -5.49
CA SER A 166 9.83 -19.53 -4.29
C SER A 166 8.94 -19.33 -3.06
N PHE A 167 7.69 -18.90 -3.24
CA PHE A 167 6.81 -18.46 -2.15
C PHE A 167 5.57 -19.33 -1.99
N ASP A 168 5.19 -19.57 -0.74
CA ASP A 168 3.97 -20.28 -0.39
C ASP A 168 2.72 -19.41 -0.60
N ALA A 169 2.87 -18.08 -0.44
CA ALA A 169 1.84 -17.11 -0.78
C ALA A 169 2.42 -15.77 -1.27
N VAL A 170 1.60 -15.00 -1.97
CA VAL A 170 1.90 -13.61 -2.38
C VAL A 170 0.76 -12.70 -1.94
N LEU A 171 1.10 -11.58 -1.32
CA LEU A 171 0.24 -10.43 -1.11
C LEU A 171 0.57 -9.36 -2.16
N SER A 172 -0.45 -8.78 -2.79
CA SER A 172 -0.32 -7.63 -3.68
C SER A 172 -1.51 -6.69 -3.42
N ILE A 173 -1.30 -5.67 -2.59
CA ILE A 173 -2.37 -4.83 -2.04
C ILE A 173 -2.13 -3.39 -2.47
N ALA A 174 -2.96 -2.90 -3.39
CA ALA A 174 -2.86 -1.57 -3.98
C ALA A 174 -1.51 -1.33 -4.70
N VAL A 175 -1.22 -2.18 -5.70
CA VAL A 175 0.08 -2.24 -6.40
C VAL A 175 -0.08 -2.31 -7.90
N LEU A 176 -0.93 -3.21 -8.42
CA LEU A 176 -1.02 -3.45 -9.87
C LEU A 176 -1.60 -2.26 -10.66
N GLU A 177 -2.26 -1.32 -9.99
CA GLU A 177 -2.67 -0.04 -10.55
C GLU A 177 -1.49 0.91 -10.80
N HIS A 178 -0.37 0.71 -10.09
CA HIS A 178 0.82 1.58 -10.12
C HIS A 178 1.95 1.03 -11.01
N VAL A 179 1.81 -0.18 -11.55
CA VAL A 179 2.79 -0.78 -12.47
C VAL A 179 2.47 -0.43 -13.93
N LYS A 180 3.50 -0.32 -14.77
CA LYS A 180 3.32 0.04 -16.19
C LYS A 180 2.68 -1.09 -16.98
N ASP A 181 3.14 -2.32 -16.72
CA ASP A 181 2.66 -3.54 -17.35
C ASP A 181 2.11 -4.51 -16.28
N PRO A 182 0.81 -4.41 -15.95
CA PRO A 182 0.19 -5.26 -14.93
C PRO A 182 0.09 -6.72 -15.37
N PHE A 183 0.12 -7.02 -16.67
CA PHE A 183 0.14 -8.40 -17.16
C PHE A 183 1.49 -9.06 -16.92
N GLN A 184 2.57 -8.32 -17.18
CA GLN A 184 3.92 -8.77 -16.87
C GLN A 184 4.12 -8.97 -15.36
N CYS A 185 3.67 -8.02 -14.54
CA CYS A 185 3.74 -8.14 -13.08
C CYS A 185 2.93 -9.34 -12.57
N ALA A 186 1.70 -9.54 -13.06
CA ALA A 186 0.88 -10.69 -12.71
C ALA A 186 1.53 -12.03 -13.10
N ARG A 187 2.22 -12.08 -14.25
CA ARG A 187 2.98 -13.25 -14.69
C ARG A 187 4.15 -13.57 -13.76
N GLU A 188 4.90 -12.55 -13.33
CA GLU A 188 5.99 -12.74 -12.35
C GLU A 188 5.47 -13.19 -10.99
N ILE A 189 4.37 -12.59 -10.50
CA ILE A 189 3.70 -13.02 -9.26
C ILE A 189 3.32 -14.51 -9.34
N ALA A 190 2.72 -14.93 -10.45
CA ALA A 190 2.37 -16.33 -10.64
C ALA A 190 3.59 -17.25 -10.76
N ARG A 191 4.67 -16.79 -11.41
CA ARG A 191 5.92 -17.55 -11.57
C ARG A 191 6.60 -17.84 -10.23
N VAL A 192 6.62 -16.87 -9.32
CA VAL A 192 7.29 -17.02 -8.03
C VAL A 192 6.43 -17.76 -6.98
N LEU A 193 5.13 -17.96 -7.25
CA LEU A 193 4.27 -18.79 -6.42
C LEU A 193 4.58 -20.26 -6.64
N LYS A 194 4.74 -21.02 -5.54
CA LYS A 194 4.81 -22.49 -5.59
C LYS A 194 3.54 -23.09 -6.19
N PRO A 195 3.59 -24.32 -6.72
CA PRO A 195 2.39 -25.06 -7.08
C PRO A 195 1.47 -25.21 -5.87
N GLY A 196 0.23 -24.75 -5.98
CA GLY A 196 -0.74 -24.72 -4.88
C GLY A 196 -0.60 -23.53 -3.92
N GLY A 197 0.36 -22.63 -4.17
CA GLY A 197 0.50 -21.38 -3.43
C GLY A 197 -0.68 -20.43 -3.64
N ARG A 198 -0.84 -19.48 -2.71
CA ARG A 198 -2.01 -18.59 -2.68
C ARG A 198 -1.67 -17.15 -2.98
N LEU A 199 -2.49 -16.53 -3.83
CA LEU A 199 -2.46 -15.09 -4.08
C LEU A 199 -3.62 -14.41 -3.35
N MET A 200 -3.31 -13.34 -2.62
CA MET A 200 -4.28 -12.31 -2.26
C MET A 200 -3.91 -11.02 -2.97
N CYS A 201 -4.75 -10.62 -3.94
CA CYS A 201 -4.55 -9.40 -4.71
C CYS A 201 -5.75 -8.47 -4.55
N CYS A 202 -5.48 -7.19 -4.28
CA CYS A 202 -6.48 -6.13 -4.14
C CYS A 202 -6.02 -4.90 -4.90
N VAL A 203 -6.90 -4.32 -5.72
CA VAL A 203 -6.65 -3.12 -6.53
C VAL A 203 -7.86 -2.18 -6.44
N PRO A 204 -7.67 -0.87 -6.58
CA PRO A 204 -8.75 0.10 -6.60
C PRO A 204 -9.59 -0.03 -7.87
N PHE A 205 -10.89 0.26 -7.73
CA PHE A 205 -11.80 0.45 -8.86
C PHE A 205 -12.40 1.86 -8.88
N LEU A 206 -13.01 2.29 -7.78
CA LEU A 206 -13.70 3.58 -7.65
C LEU A 206 -12.93 4.58 -6.78
N GLN A 207 -11.61 4.45 -6.69
CA GLN A 207 -10.81 5.43 -5.95
C GLN A 207 -10.35 6.55 -6.90
N PRO A 208 -10.29 7.81 -6.44
CA PRO A 208 -9.67 8.91 -7.18
C PRO A 208 -8.26 8.57 -7.64
N GLN A 209 -7.74 9.27 -8.65
CA GLN A 209 -6.34 9.10 -9.05
C GLN A 209 -5.42 9.45 -7.87
N HIS A 210 -4.46 8.58 -7.56
CA HIS A 210 -3.63 8.66 -6.35
C HIS A 210 -2.29 7.96 -6.52
N GLY A 211 -1.40 8.05 -5.52
CA GLY A 211 -0.13 7.32 -5.47
C GLY A 211 1.03 8.01 -6.19
N TYR A 212 2.25 7.51 -5.97
CA TYR A 212 3.49 8.08 -6.48
C TYR A 212 4.43 6.98 -7.03
N PRO A 213 5.10 7.19 -8.17
CA PRO A 213 5.00 8.36 -9.05
C PRO A 213 3.78 8.30 -10.00
N HIS A 214 3.17 7.13 -10.18
CA HIS A 214 2.20 6.90 -11.25
C HIS A 214 1.04 6.01 -10.82
N HIS A 215 -0.13 6.23 -11.42
CA HIS A 215 -1.31 5.38 -11.32
C HIS A 215 -1.87 5.23 -12.73
N TYR A 216 -1.75 4.02 -13.26
CA TYR A 216 -2.03 3.68 -14.64
C TYR A 216 -3.42 3.06 -14.84
N TYR A 217 -3.92 2.29 -13.88
CA TYR A 217 -5.12 1.48 -14.08
C TYR A 217 -6.07 1.47 -12.88
N ASN A 218 -7.33 1.88 -13.09
CA ASN A 218 -8.45 1.50 -12.21
C ASN A 218 -9.09 0.22 -12.77
N MET A 219 -8.91 -0.89 -12.07
CA MET A 219 -9.30 -2.21 -12.60
C MET A 219 -10.70 -2.60 -12.17
N THR A 220 -11.53 -3.03 -13.12
CA THR A 220 -12.76 -3.75 -12.79
C THR A 220 -12.43 -5.15 -12.26
N ALA A 221 -13.40 -5.80 -11.61
CA ALA A 221 -13.23 -7.19 -11.14
C ALA A 221 -12.89 -8.16 -12.30
N GLN A 222 -13.45 -7.93 -13.50
CA GLN A 222 -13.13 -8.72 -14.69
C GLN A 222 -11.70 -8.43 -15.18
N GLY A 223 -11.27 -7.17 -15.17
CA GLY A 223 -9.90 -6.77 -15.52
C GLY A 223 -8.88 -7.45 -14.61
N LEU A 224 -9.09 -7.39 -13.29
CA LEU A 224 -8.23 -8.06 -12.31
C LEU A 224 -8.19 -9.58 -12.55
N ARG A 225 -9.35 -10.23 -12.76
CA ARG A 225 -9.40 -11.66 -13.07
C ARG A 225 -8.61 -12.00 -14.33
N ASN A 226 -8.69 -11.15 -15.35
CA ASN A 226 -8.03 -11.37 -16.64
C ASN A 226 -6.50 -11.38 -16.52
N LEU A 227 -5.92 -10.63 -15.58
CA LEU A 227 -4.47 -10.63 -15.36
C LEU A 227 -3.92 -12.01 -14.96
N PHE A 228 -4.72 -12.81 -14.26
CA PHE A 228 -4.28 -14.08 -13.67
C PHE A 228 -4.90 -15.32 -14.34
N ALA A 229 -5.84 -15.15 -15.27
CA ALA A 229 -6.66 -16.25 -15.80
C ALA A 229 -5.85 -17.38 -16.47
N ASP A 230 -4.73 -17.03 -17.12
CA ASP A 230 -3.85 -17.99 -17.81
C ASP A 230 -2.78 -18.59 -16.88
N HIS A 231 -2.73 -18.14 -15.62
CA HIS A 231 -1.65 -18.47 -14.70
C HIS A 231 -2.13 -19.12 -13.41
N LEU A 232 -3.33 -18.78 -12.94
CA LEU A 232 -3.87 -19.21 -11.65
C LEU A 232 -5.36 -19.61 -11.78
N ILE A 233 -5.80 -20.49 -10.89
CA ILE A 233 -7.23 -20.79 -10.74
C ILE A 233 -7.88 -19.66 -9.93
N VAL A 234 -8.50 -18.70 -10.62
CA VAL A 234 -9.10 -17.52 -9.98
C VAL A 234 -10.49 -17.83 -9.43
N GLY A 235 -10.65 -17.70 -8.12
CA GLY A 235 -11.93 -17.80 -7.42
C GLY A 235 -12.87 -16.60 -7.64
N ARG A 236 -13.95 -16.53 -6.84
CA ARG A 236 -14.86 -15.39 -6.85
C ARG A 236 -14.24 -14.22 -6.07
N GLY A 237 -14.26 -13.02 -6.66
CA GLY A 237 -13.86 -11.80 -5.94
C GLY A 237 -14.79 -11.47 -4.78
N GLN A 238 -14.22 -10.90 -3.72
CA GLN A 238 -14.94 -10.52 -2.50
C GLN A 238 -14.69 -9.03 -2.22
N VAL A 239 -15.66 -8.39 -1.54
CA VAL A 239 -15.55 -7.01 -1.07
C VAL A 239 -15.63 -7.07 0.45
N TYR A 240 -14.60 -6.57 1.13
CA TYR A 240 -14.49 -6.56 2.58
C TYR A 240 -14.72 -5.16 3.15
N ASP A 241 -14.88 -5.07 4.47
CA ASP A 241 -15.09 -3.80 5.18
C ASP A 241 -14.02 -2.74 4.86
N SER A 242 -12.78 -3.17 4.63
CA SER A 242 -11.63 -2.33 4.26
C SER A 242 -11.76 -1.68 2.87
N ILE A 243 -12.67 -2.15 2.02
CA ILE A 243 -12.81 -1.74 0.61
C ILE A 243 -14.27 -1.55 0.18
N LEU A 244 -15.18 -1.36 1.15
CA LEU A 244 -16.57 -1.01 0.85
C LEU A 244 -16.69 0.34 0.11
N PRO A 245 -17.73 0.54 -0.71
CA PRO A 245 -17.92 1.78 -1.48
C PRO A 245 -17.98 3.06 -0.64
N ILE A 246 -18.27 2.95 0.67
CA ILE A 246 -18.27 4.10 1.59
C ILE A 246 -16.90 4.78 1.65
N TRP A 247 -15.79 4.04 1.48
CA TRP A 247 -14.45 4.61 1.44
C TRP A 247 -14.25 5.50 0.21
N SER A 248 -14.68 5.02 -0.97
CA SER A 248 -14.66 5.80 -2.20
C SER A 248 -15.52 7.06 -2.11
N LEU A 249 -16.77 6.92 -1.64
CA LEU A 249 -17.66 8.07 -1.47
C LEU A 249 -17.07 9.12 -0.52
N THR A 250 -16.56 8.67 0.62
CA THR A 250 -15.93 9.55 1.63
C THR A 250 -14.72 10.27 1.06
N TRP A 251 -13.86 9.56 0.31
CA TRP A 251 -12.68 10.15 -0.30
C TRP A 251 -13.08 11.22 -1.32
N ILE A 252 -13.96 10.90 -2.26
CA ILE A 252 -14.42 11.83 -3.29
C ILE A 252 -14.96 13.11 -2.66
N LEU A 253 -15.87 13.00 -1.69
CA LEU A 253 -16.48 14.17 -1.05
C LEU A 253 -15.47 15.00 -0.23
N ARG A 254 -14.55 14.34 0.49
CA ARG A 254 -13.51 15.04 1.25
C ARG A 254 -12.54 15.79 0.34
N SER A 255 -12.02 15.12 -0.69
CA SER A 255 -11.08 15.73 -1.64
C SER A 255 -11.73 16.88 -2.40
N TRP A 256 -13.01 16.75 -2.75
CA TRP A 256 -13.79 17.83 -3.34
C TRP A 256 -13.86 19.04 -2.40
N ALA A 257 -14.27 18.85 -1.15
CA ALA A 257 -14.36 19.92 -0.16
C ALA A 257 -13.00 20.55 0.18
N GLU A 258 -11.91 19.78 0.14
CA GLU A 258 -10.54 20.28 0.29
C GLU A 258 -10.09 21.16 -0.87
N GLY A 259 -10.65 20.94 -2.06
CA GLY A 259 -10.39 21.75 -3.25
C GLY A 259 -11.11 23.11 -3.29
N LEU A 260 -12.02 23.36 -2.34
CA LEU A 260 -12.84 24.57 -2.28
C LEU A 260 -12.42 25.46 -1.10
N LEU A 261 -12.73 26.76 -1.18
CA LEU A 261 -12.43 27.75 -0.13
C LEU A 261 -13.67 28.60 0.18
N GLY A 262 -13.67 29.24 1.35
CA GLY A 262 -14.69 30.24 1.71
C GLY A 262 -16.13 29.73 1.73
N GLU A 263 -17.05 30.57 1.26
CA GLU A 263 -18.50 30.32 1.22
C GLU A 263 -18.84 29.09 0.35
N THR A 264 -18.24 28.96 -0.84
CA THR A 264 -18.44 27.81 -1.73
C THR A 264 -18.17 26.47 -1.06
N ARG A 265 -17.11 26.39 -0.24
CA ARG A 265 -16.82 25.17 0.53
C ARG A 265 -17.90 24.87 1.56
N GLN A 266 -18.39 25.91 2.23
CA GLN A 266 -19.43 25.76 3.26
C GLN A 266 -20.75 25.33 2.62
N ASP A 267 -21.15 25.98 1.52
CA ASP A 267 -22.35 25.62 0.76
C ASP A 267 -22.30 24.16 0.29
N PHE A 268 -21.14 23.70 -0.23
CA PHE A 268 -20.95 22.30 -0.61
C PHE A 268 -21.11 21.34 0.58
N LEU A 269 -20.59 21.69 1.75
CA LEU A 269 -20.70 20.85 2.96
C LEU A 269 -22.12 20.84 3.55
N ASP A 270 -22.91 21.87 3.29
CA ASP A 270 -24.30 21.97 3.73
C ASP A 270 -25.28 21.22 2.82
N LEU A 271 -24.85 20.79 1.62
CA LEU A 271 -25.63 19.92 0.74
C LEU A 271 -25.93 18.58 1.40
N ARG A 272 -27.15 18.10 1.19
CA ARG A 272 -27.56 16.75 1.57
C ARG A 272 -27.22 15.79 0.45
N ILE A 273 -26.95 14.53 0.79
CA ILE A 273 -26.76 13.48 -0.22
C ILE A 273 -27.96 13.42 -1.19
N GLY A 274 -29.18 13.66 -0.71
CA GLY A 274 -30.37 13.72 -1.57
C GLY A 274 -30.32 14.84 -2.62
N ASP A 275 -29.68 15.97 -2.30
CA ASP A 275 -29.54 17.11 -3.21
C ASP A 275 -28.56 16.82 -4.35
N LEU A 276 -27.68 15.82 -4.19
CA LEU A 276 -26.69 15.38 -5.19
C LEU A 276 -27.20 14.22 -6.08
N LEU A 277 -28.44 13.75 -5.88
CA LEU A 277 -29.04 12.69 -6.68
C LEU A 277 -29.77 13.20 -7.93
N GLU A 278 -29.79 14.52 -8.18
CA GLU A 278 -30.40 15.07 -9.39
C GLU A 278 -29.52 14.84 -10.64
N ASP A 279 -30.00 15.31 -11.79
CA ASP A 279 -29.22 15.27 -13.02
C ASP A 279 -27.92 16.09 -12.87
N PRO A 280 -26.74 15.48 -13.07
CA PRO A 280 -25.46 16.17 -12.95
C PRO A 280 -25.34 17.44 -13.81
N ALA A 281 -26.09 17.54 -14.92
CA ALA A 281 -26.10 18.72 -15.77
C ALA A 281 -26.52 20.00 -15.03
N HIS A 282 -27.34 19.89 -13.98
CA HIS A 282 -27.77 21.03 -13.15
C HIS A 282 -26.63 21.63 -12.34
N TYR A 283 -25.58 20.85 -12.04
CA TYR A 283 -24.47 21.32 -11.21
C TYR A 283 -23.33 21.96 -12.00
N LEU A 284 -23.30 21.80 -13.33
CA LEU A 284 -22.14 22.22 -14.15
C LEU A 284 -21.79 23.72 -14.05
N GLN A 285 -22.73 24.56 -13.62
CA GLN A 285 -22.53 26.00 -13.42
C GLN A 285 -22.53 26.40 -11.93
N GLN A 286 -22.60 25.44 -11.02
CA GLN A 286 -22.58 25.71 -9.59
C GLN A 286 -21.15 26.03 -9.12
N PRO A 287 -20.98 26.97 -8.17
CA PRO A 287 -19.67 27.35 -7.65
C PRO A 287 -18.81 26.15 -7.22
N PHE A 288 -19.41 25.18 -6.53
CA PHE A 288 -18.67 23.99 -6.06
C PHE A 288 -18.16 23.09 -7.20
N VAL A 289 -18.65 23.24 -8.44
CA VAL A 289 -18.10 22.57 -9.63
C VAL A 289 -17.12 23.49 -10.36
N THR A 290 -17.48 24.76 -10.58
CA THR A 290 -16.69 25.68 -11.41
C THR A 290 -15.44 26.23 -10.72
N GLU A 291 -15.39 26.22 -9.39
CA GLU A 291 -14.25 26.74 -8.61
C GLU A 291 -13.21 25.68 -8.27
N LEU A 292 -13.45 24.40 -8.58
CA LEU A 292 -12.43 23.36 -8.46
C LEU A 292 -11.24 23.66 -9.37
N SER A 293 -10.03 23.47 -8.83
CA SER A 293 -8.81 23.58 -9.63
C SER A 293 -8.75 22.52 -10.74
N ALA A 294 -7.93 22.75 -11.76
CA ALA A 294 -7.69 21.76 -12.81
C ALA A 294 -7.13 20.45 -12.24
N ASP A 295 -6.23 20.53 -11.25
CA ASP A 295 -5.64 19.36 -10.60
C ASP A 295 -6.69 18.55 -9.84
N LYS A 296 -7.61 19.20 -9.13
CA LYS A 296 -8.72 18.51 -8.45
C LYS A 296 -9.70 17.89 -9.42
N ASN A 297 -9.99 18.57 -10.53
CA ASN A 297 -10.79 17.99 -11.61
C ASN A 297 -10.11 16.76 -12.23
N GLN A 298 -8.78 16.72 -12.34
CA GLN A 298 -8.05 15.54 -12.82
C GLN A 298 -8.07 14.40 -11.79
N GLU A 299 -7.79 14.71 -10.52
CA GLU A 299 -7.81 13.74 -9.42
C GLU A 299 -9.16 12.99 -9.33
N LEU A 300 -10.25 13.76 -9.40
CA LEU A 300 -11.63 13.28 -9.23
C LEU A 300 -12.35 12.96 -10.55
N ALA A 301 -11.64 12.97 -11.68
CA ALA A 301 -12.23 12.78 -12.99
C ALA A 301 -12.97 11.44 -13.08
N SER A 302 -14.20 11.46 -13.60
CA SER A 302 -14.91 10.21 -13.93
C SER A 302 -14.34 9.52 -15.18
N ALA A 303 -13.63 10.27 -16.04
CA ALA A 303 -12.94 9.76 -17.21
C ALA A 303 -11.87 10.75 -17.70
N THR A 304 -10.86 10.23 -18.40
CA THR A 304 -9.83 11.04 -19.08
C THR A 304 -9.94 10.86 -20.59
N VAL A 305 -9.81 11.95 -21.35
CA VAL A 305 -9.81 11.93 -22.81
C VAL A 305 -8.41 12.24 -23.31
N ILE A 306 -7.89 11.40 -24.22
CA ILE A 306 -6.64 11.66 -24.94
C ILE A 306 -6.91 11.87 -26.43
N PHE A 307 -6.19 12.81 -27.04
CA PHE A 307 -6.20 13.03 -28.48
C PHE A 307 -4.82 12.70 -29.03
N ALA A 308 -4.73 11.76 -29.96
CA ALA A 308 -3.46 11.31 -30.54
C ALA A 308 -3.49 11.38 -32.06
N ARG A 309 -2.32 11.59 -32.67
CA ARG A 309 -2.10 11.47 -34.11
C ARG A 309 -0.97 10.48 -34.36
N LYS A 310 -1.14 9.61 -35.35
CA LYS A 310 -0.06 8.70 -35.79
C LYS A 310 1.13 9.54 -36.27
N ARG A 311 2.34 9.21 -35.83
CA ARG A 311 3.56 9.85 -36.35
C ARG A 311 3.60 9.66 -37.87
N TYR A 312 3.93 10.73 -38.62
CA TYR A 312 4.28 10.59 -40.02
C TYR A 312 5.49 9.65 -40.11
N GLY A 313 5.46 8.69 -41.04
CA GLY A 313 6.56 7.73 -41.19
C GLY A 313 7.88 8.47 -41.38
N SER A 314 8.93 8.04 -40.68
CA SER A 314 10.29 8.33 -41.11
C SER A 314 10.40 7.87 -42.55
N ARG A 315 10.75 8.77 -43.47
CA ARG A 315 11.40 8.33 -44.70
C ARG A 315 12.72 7.72 -44.25
N ASP A 316 12.84 6.41 -44.37
CA ASP A 316 14.13 5.72 -44.32
C ASP A 316 15.12 6.38 -45.30
#